data_AF-A0A6P1T248-F1
#
_entry.id   AF-A0A6P1T248-F1
#
_cell.length_a   1.000
_cell.length_b   1.000
_cell.length_c   1.000
_cell.angle_alpha   90.00
_cell.angle_beta   90.00
_cell.angle_gamma   90.00
#
_symmetry.space_group_name_H-M   'P 1'
#
loop_
_entity.id
_entity.type
_entity.pdbx_description
1 polymer ?
#
loop_
_entity_poly.entity_id
_entity_poly.type
_entity_poly.pdbx_seq_one_letter_code
_entity_poly.pdbx_strand_id
1 'polypeptide(L)'
;MRISERIGKLVDCRHRIASRAFGLTAAGGSVVRNVAVASLGLLALSACAGPSEQAFDAPISASSKSVSDWSLRDVRVTVPSSLTVSTDPNVRFPNNHIVWWEDPAGDRRAQVGKIVHDAVERGAQKMRGSRAVVLDVTVGLFHAVTPRARAVGTSSWHDITLAVAVRDARTGAVLASAKLEPDLDALHGDAAKAAEARGETQKVRISRQIAAVTQAWLVSSGAEFKTRIAPVTKAKPKRSIARVKAAPMTVPKVTESAPVLMASGGATASVTAQAVAVPVTVTLELPDAQAAACGARGAKPC
;
A
#
# COMPACT_ATOMS: atom_id res chain seq x y z
N MET A 1 12.15 -16.09 57.10
CA MET A 1 11.13 -16.25 56.03
C MET A 1 11.59 -15.40 54.86
N ARG A 2 12.54 -15.87 54.03
CA ARG A 2 12.37 -16.59 52.74
C ARG A 2 11.36 -15.91 51.80
N ILE A 3 11.63 -15.54 50.55
CA ILE A 3 12.78 -15.65 49.63
C ILE A 3 12.61 -14.50 48.61
N SER A 4 13.65 -13.67 48.47
CA SER A 4 13.93 -12.88 47.26
C SER A 4 15.10 -13.56 46.54
N GLU A 5 15.34 -13.19 45.28
CA GLU A 5 16.47 -13.55 44.40
C GLU A 5 16.32 -14.77 43.48
N ARG A 6 16.31 -14.49 42.17
CA ARG A 6 17.10 -15.21 41.17
C ARG A 6 17.31 -14.35 39.92
N ILE A 7 18.44 -13.63 39.93
CA ILE A 7 19.07 -12.98 38.78
C ILE A 7 20.27 -13.85 38.36
N GLY A 8 20.43 -14.01 37.04
CA GLY A 8 21.72 -14.07 36.33
C GLY A 8 22.73 -15.18 36.68
N LYS A 9 22.86 -16.17 35.79
CA LYS A 9 24.09 -16.97 35.60
C LYS A 9 24.37 -17.01 34.09
N LEU A 10 25.40 -16.33 33.61
CA LEU A 10 26.82 -16.74 33.51
C LEU A 10 27.14 -17.02 32.03
N VAL A 11 27.81 -16.08 31.37
CA VAL A 11 28.59 -16.32 30.15
C VAL A 11 29.94 -15.63 30.34
N ASP A 12 30.92 -16.39 30.81
CA ASP A 12 32.33 -16.20 30.42
C ASP A 12 33.11 -17.49 30.74
N CYS A 13 33.73 -18.10 29.74
CA CYS A 13 35.00 -18.79 29.91
C CYS A 13 35.68 -19.07 28.57
N ARG A 14 36.63 -18.21 28.23
CA ARG A 14 37.74 -18.47 27.30
C ARG A 14 38.63 -19.59 27.85
N HIS A 15 38.97 -20.59 27.05
CA HIS A 15 40.30 -21.26 27.04
C HIS A 15 40.39 -22.17 25.80
N ARG A 16 41.26 -21.84 24.84
CA ARG A 16 42.58 -22.46 24.63
C ARG A 16 42.55 -23.99 24.69
N ILE A 17 42.58 -24.64 23.52
CA ILE A 17 43.32 -25.89 23.36
C ILE A 17 44.25 -25.71 22.16
N ALA A 18 45.53 -25.73 22.49
CA ALA A 18 46.64 -25.81 21.56
C ALA A 18 46.88 -27.27 21.16
N SER A 19 47.52 -27.42 20.00
CA SER A 19 48.46 -28.49 19.67
C SER A 19 47.90 -29.90 19.48
N ARG A 20 47.98 -30.39 18.24
CA ARG A 20 48.77 -31.59 17.92
C ARG A 20 49.08 -31.64 16.42
N ALA A 21 50.34 -31.36 16.12
CA ALA A 21 50.99 -31.82 14.91
C ALA A 21 51.23 -33.33 15.02
N PHE A 22 50.92 -34.07 13.96
CA PHE A 22 51.52 -35.36 13.67
C PHE A 22 51.73 -35.41 12.16
N GLY A 23 53.00 -35.33 11.75
CA GLY A 23 53.40 -35.67 10.40
C GLY A 23 53.56 -37.18 10.28
N LEU A 24 53.26 -37.72 9.10
CA LEU A 24 53.94 -38.90 8.58
C LEU A 24 53.86 -38.93 7.04
N THR A 25 55.01 -38.60 6.47
CA THR A 25 55.78 -39.26 5.39
C THR A 25 55.11 -40.02 4.24
N ALA A 26 55.72 -39.79 3.06
CA ALA A 26 55.44 -40.22 1.70
C ALA A 26 55.69 -41.70 1.35
N ALA A 27 55.02 -42.15 0.28
CA ALA A 27 55.49 -42.96 -0.87
C ALA A 27 54.22 -43.31 -1.69
N GLY A 28 54.08 -43.22 -3.02
CA GLY A 28 54.98 -43.46 -4.14
C GLY A 28 54.30 -44.53 -5.03
N GLY A 29 54.09 -44.28 -6.33
CA GLY A 29 53.78 -45.35 -7.29
C GLY A 29 52.71 -45.10 -8.37
N SER A 30 53.17 -44.63 -9.53
CA SER A 30 52.85 -45.08 -10.90
C SER A 30 51.41 -45.22 -11.44
N VAL A 31 51.05 -44.24 -12.27
CA VAL A 31 50.53 -44.34 -13.65
C VAL A 31 49.91 -45.69 -14.09
N VAL A 32 48.58 -45.72 -14.26
CA VAL A 32 47.94 -46.40 -15.40
C VAL A 32 46.79 -45.55 -15.94
N ARG A 33 46.88 -45.35 -17.24
CA ARG A 33 46.04 -44.60 -18.18
C ARG A 33 44.82 -45.47 -18.54
N ASN A 34 43.58 -44.98 -18.40
CA ASN A 34 42.47 -45.17 -19.37
C ASN A 34 41.08 -44.77 -18.84
N VAL A 35 40.29 -44.29 -19.79
CA VAL A 35 38.82 -44.13 -19.85
C VAL A 35 38.22 -42.89 -19.20
N ALA A 36 37.93 -41.94 -20.08
CA ALA A 36 36.96 -40.88 -19.91
C ALA A 36 35.57 -41.43 -19.53
N VAL A 37 34.97 -40.87 -18.49
CA VAL A 37 33.51 -40.71 -18.41
C VAL A 37 33.25 -39.29 -17.92
N ALA A 38 33.06 -38.40 -18.89
CA ALA A 38 32.49 -37.09 -18.66
C ALA A 38 30.98 -37.27 -18.42
N SER A 39 30.57 -37.35 -17.15
CA SER A 39 29.16 -37.28 -16.76
C SER A 39 28.81 -35.84 -16.43
N LEU A 40 28.25 -35.15 -17.42
CA LEU A 40 27.49 -33.91 -17.26
C LEU A 40 26.37 -34.14 -16.23
N GLY A 41 26.57 -33.63 -15.01
CA GLY A 41 25.54 -33.53 -13.98
C GLY A 41 24.98 -32.11 -13.89
N LEU A 42 24.44 -31.56 -14.99
CA LEU A 42 23.59 -30.35 -14.91
C LEU A 42 22.17 -30.77 -14.51
N LEU A 43 21.95 -30.92 -13.21
CA LEU A 43 20.60 -30.93 -12.66
C LEU A 43 20.12 -29.47 -12.58
N ALA A 44 19.24 -29.13 -13.52
CA ALA A 44 18.48 -27.90 -13.54
C ALA A 44 17.64 -27.79 -12.26
N LEU A 45 18.08 -26.95 -11.32
CA LEU A 45 17.18 -26.43 -10.29
C LEU A 45 16.19 -25.49 -10.99
N SER A 46 15.01 -26.03 -11.29
CA SER A 46 13.82 -25.24 -11.55
C SER A 46 13.46 -24.49 -10.26
N ALA A 47 14.09 -23.33 -10.06
CA ALA A 47 13.76 -22.39 -9.01
C ALA A 47 12.37 -21.80 -9.31
N CYS A 48 11.34 -22.42 -8.74
CA CYS A 48 10.03 -21.79 -8.61
C CYS A 48 10.17 -20.70 -7.52
N ALA A 49 10.68 -19.54 -7.90
CA ALA A 49 10.79 -18.39 -7.03
C ALA A 49 9.39 -17.76 -6.86
N GLY A 50 8.62 -18.26 -5.89
CA GLY A 50 7.61 -17.43 -5.26
C GLY A 50 8.28 -16.26 -4.53
N PRO A 51 7.61 -15.12 -4.34
CA PRO A 51 8.19 -14.01 -3.59
C PRO A 51 8.49 -14.48 -2.17
N SER A 52 9.77 -14.67 -1.85
CA SER A 52 10.23 -14.99 -0.52
C SER A 52 10.15 -13.74 0.37
N GLU A 53 9.90 -13.93 1.66
CA GLU A 53 9.90 -12.87 2.70
C GLU A 53 11.21 -12.04 2.72
N GLN A 54 12.26 -12.50 2.04
CA GLN A 54 13.54 -11.82 1.85
C GLN A 54 13.45 -10.57 0.95
N ALA A 55 12.34 -10.37 0.23
CA ALA A 55 12.14 -9.15 -0.58
C ALA A 55 12.09 -7.86 0.25
N PHE A 56 11.83 -7.94 1.56
CA PHE A 56 11.71 -6.76 2.43
C PHE A 56 13.05 -6.23 2.96
N ASP A 57 14.12 -7.02 2.94
CA ASP A 57 15.43 -6.69 3.54
C ASP A 57 16.58 -6.50 2.50
N ALA A 58 16.28 -6.59 1.20
CA ALA A 58 17.31 -6.42 0.17
C ALA A 58 17.83 -4.96 0.13
N PRO A 59 19.15 -4.75 -0.06
CA PRO A 59 19.74 -3.42 -0.10
C PRO A 59 19.18 -2.58 -1.25
N ILE A 60 18.80 -1.34 -0.92
CA ILE A 60 18.30 -0.33 -1.85
C ILE A 60 19.44 0.09 -2.78
N SER A 61 19.32 -0.20 -4.07
CA SER A 61 20.21 0.33 -5.11
C SER A 61 19.36 1.10 -6.12
N ALA A 62 19.58 2.41 -6.21
CA ALA A 62 18.97 3.25 -7.24
C ALA A 62 20.05 4.14 -7.85
N SER A 63 20.19 4.09 -9.18
CA SER A 63 21.02 5.06 -9.90
C SER A 63 20.18 6.30 -10.24
N SER A 64 20.58 7.43 -9.66
CA SER A 64 19.89 8.72 -9.70
C SER A 64 19.66 9.29 -11.12
N LYS A 65 20.43 8.89 -12.13
CA LYS A 65 20.16 9.35 -13.50
C LYS A 65 19.03 8.62 -14.23
N SER A 66 18.53 7.50 -13.70
CA SER A 66 17.78 6.53 -14.50
C SER A 66 16.26 6.75 -14.53
N VAL A 67 15.67 7.39 -13.52
CA VAL A 67 14.20 7.39 -13.39
C VAL A 67 13.48 8.27 -14.42
N SER A 68 14.11 9.38 -14.83
CA SER A 68 13.59 10.21 -15.94
C SER A 68 13.53 9.45 -17.27
N ASP A 69 14.36 8.42 -17.42
CA ASP A 69 14.46 7.62 -18.64
C ASP A 69 13.43 6.48 -18.68
N TRP A 70 12.64 6.28 -17.62
CA TRP A 70 11.68 5.18 -17.57
C TRP A 70 10.27 5.61 -18.03
N SER A 71 9.56 4.68 -18.69
CA SER A 71 8.12 4.73 -18.95
C SER A 71 7.43 3.53 -18.33
N LEU A 72 6.29 3.78 -17.69
CA LEU A 72 5.51 2.72 -17.05
C LEU A 72 4.83 1.86 -18.12
N ARG A 73 5.09 0.55 -18.08
CA ARG A 73 4.41 -0.43 -18.92
C ARG A 73 3.29 -1.16 -18.19
N ASP A 74 3.53 -1.51 -16.94
CA ASP A 74 2.65 -2.36 -16.14
C ASP A 74 2.93 -2.20 -14.64
N VAL A 75 1.92 -2.48 -13.80
CA VAL A 75 2.04 -2.58 -12.34
C VAL A 75 1.51 -3.95 -11.93
N ARG A 76 2.33 -4.73 -11.24
CA ARG A 76 1.97 -6.06 -10.77
C ARG A 76 1.96 -6.09 -9.26
N VAL A 77 0.81 -6.42 -8.67
CA VAL A 77 0.66 -6.48 -7.22
C VAL A 77 0.49 -7.91 -6.76
N THR A 78 1.33 -8.31 -5.81
CA THR A 78 1.18 -9.57 -5.08
C THR A 78 0.75 -9.29 -3.64
N VAL A 79 -0.34 -9.93 -3.24
CA VAL A 79 -0.79 -10.00 -1.84
C VAL A 79 -0.58 -11.44 -1.36
N PRO A 80 0.49 -11.74 -0.60
CA PRO A 80 0.78 -13.11 -0.21
C PRO A 80 -0.37 -13.77 0.54
N SER A 81 -0.64 -15.04 0.23
CA SER A 81 -1.67 -15.84 0.91
C SER A 81 -1.34 -16.11 2.38
N SER A 82 -0.06 -16.02 2.76
CA SER A 82 0.44 -16.15 4.13
C SER A 82 0.01 -15.01 5.06
N LEU A 83 -0.32 -13.82 4.54
CA LEU A 83 -0.72 -12.68 5.36
C LEU A 83 -2.07 -12.95 6.03
N THR A 84 -2.20 -12.93 7.35
CA THR A 84 -3.52 -13.12 7.97
C THR A 84 -4.47 -11.94 7.72
N VAL A 85 -5.77 -12.20 7.50
CA VAL A 85 -6.81 -11.18 7.29
C VAL A 85 -7.66 -11.06 8.54
N SER A 86 -7.92 -9.84 8.99
CA SER A 86 -8.81 -9.58 10.10
C SER A 86 -10.27 -9.77 9.70
N THR A 87 -11.04 -10.48 10.52
CA THR A 87 -12.44 -10.85 10.26
C THR A 87 -13.43 -10.19 11.21
N ASP A 88 -12.96 -9.55 12.28
CA ASP A 88 -13.82 -8.97 13.32
C ASP A 88 -13.84 -7.43 13.24
N PRO A 89 -14.97 -6.81 12.85
CA PRO A 89 -15.08 -5.35 12.80
C PRO A 89 -15.08 -4.68 14.18
N ASN A 90 -15.24 -5.45 15.26
CA ASN A 90 -15.34 -4.97 16.63
C ASN A 90 -14.00 -4.95 17.38
N VAL A 91 -12.94 -5.53 16.81
CA VAL A 91 -11.60 -5.49 17.41
C VAL A 91 -10.96 -4.14 17.14
N ARG A 92 -10.46 -3.49 18.19
CA ARG A 92 -9.80 -2.18 18.08
C ARG A 92 -8.35 -2.28 17.61
N PHE A 93 -7.64 -3.34 18.01
CA PHE A 93 -6.23 -3.55 17.73
C PHE A 93 -6.02 -4.97 17.20
N PRO A 94 -6.41 -5.25 15.95
CA PRO A 94 -6.19 -6.56 15.35
C PRO A 94 -4.69 -6.83 15.19
N ASN A 95 -4.29 -8.09 15.32
CA ASN A 95 -2.91 -8.56 15.11
C ASN A 95 -2.71 -9.23 13.74
N ASN A 96 -3.71 -9.12 12.86
CA ASN A 96 -3.66 -9.64 11.50
C ASN A 96 -2.86 -8.71 10.60
N HIS A 97 -2.31 -9.20 9.50
CA HIS A 97 -1.53 -8.39 8.55
C HIS A 97 -2.39 -7.50 7.64
N ILE A 98 -3.65 -7.89 7.39
CA ILE A 98 -4.60 -7.17 6.55
C ILE A 98 -5.83 -6.79 7.36
N VAL A 99 -6.13 -5.49 7.42
CA VAL A 99 -7.28 -4.89 8.12
C VAL A 99 -7.98 -3.94 7.13
N TRP A 100 -9.14 -4.35 6.59
CA TRP A 100 -9.85 -3.58 5.54
C TRP A 100 -11.38 -3.79 5.57
N TRP A 101 -12.16 -2.70 5.57
CA TRP A 101 -13.64 -2.74 5.69
C TRP A 101 -14.42 -1.73 4.85
N GLU A 102 -13.79 -0.81 4.13
CA GLU A 102 -14.54 0.26 3.44
C GLU A 102 -15.11 -0.18 2.09
N ASP A 103 -14.52 -1.18 1.46
CA ASP A 103 -15.14 -1.81 0.29
C ASP A 103 -16.29 -2.75 0.72
N PRO A 104 -17.28 -2.98 -0.17
CA PRO A 104 -18.32 -3.97 0.03
C PRO A 104 -17.77 -5.34 0.46
N ALA A 105 -18.65 -6.18 1.01
CA ALA A 105 -18.27 -7.55 1.38
C ALA A 105 -17.65 -8.29 0.19
N GLY A 106 -16.53 -8.99 0.42
CA GLY A 106 -15.76 -9.68 -0.61
C GLY A 106 -14.38 -10.09 -0.14
N ASP A 107 -13.53 -10.57 -1.05
CA ASP A 107 -12.15 -10.93 -0.76
C ASP A 107 -11.31 -9.68 -0.42
N ARG A 108 -10.92 -9.58 0.85
CA ARG A 108 -10.11 -8.46 1.35
C ARG A 108 -8.72 -8.40 0.71
N ARG A 109 -8.13 -9.53 0.30
CA ARG A 109 -6.83 -9.52 -0.40
C ARG A 109 -6.97 -8.92 -1.79
N ALA A 110 -7.97 -9.36 -2.56
CA ALA A 110 -8.23 -8.82 -3.88
C ALA A 110 -8.52 -7.31 -3.83
N GLN A 111 -9.30 -6.87 -2.84
CA GLN A 111 -9.59 -5.45 -2.61
C GLN A 111 -8.34 -4.64 -2.31
N VAL A 112 -7.51 -5.10 -1.36
CA VAL A 112 -6.23 -4.45 -1.02
C VAL A 112 -5.29 -4.43 -2.21
N GLY A 113 -5.18 -5.55 -2.93
CA GLY A 113 -4.36 -5.66 -4.14
C GLY A 113 -4.76 -4.62 -5.18
N LYS A 114 -6.07 -4.43 -5.40
CA LYS A 114 -6.59 -3.40 -6.31
C LYS A 114 -6.27 -1.98 -5.82
N ILE A 115 -6.44 -1.70 -4.52
CA ILE A 115 -6.13 -0.38 -3.95
C ILE A 115 -4.65 -0.02 -4.18
N VAL A 116 -3.76 -0.96 -3.87
CA VAL A 116 -2.31 -0.78 -4.04
C VAL A 116 -1.98 -0.62 -5.52
N HIS A 117 -2.54 -1.45 -6.41
CA HIS A 117 -2.34 -1.38 -7.85
C HIS A 117 -2.68 0.01 -8.38
N ASP A 118 -3.93 0.45 -8.18
CA ASP A 118 -4.43 1.71 -8.72
C ASP A 118 -3.63 2.90 -8.15
N ALA A 119 -3.20 2.81 -6.89
CA ALA A 119 -2.44 3.88 -6.24
C ALA A 119 -0.99 3.97 -6.73
N VAL A 120 -0.31 2.83 -6.87
CA VAL A 120 1.05 2.77 -7.41
C VAL A 120 1.06 3.22 -8.87
N GLU A 121 0.10 2.78 -9.68
CA GLU A 121 -0.07 3.23 -11.06
C GLU A 121 -0.21 4.75 -11.11
N ARG A 122 -1.12 5.34 -10.31
CA ARG A 122 -1.26 6.80 -10.18
C ARG A 122 0.03 7.51 -9.76
N GLY A 123 0.80 6.94 -8.85
CA GLY A 123 2.09 7.52 -8.43
C GLY A 123 3.16 7.49 -9.53
N ALA A 124 3.12 6.47 -10.38
CA ALA A 124 4.05 6.27 -11.50
C ALA A 124 3.60 6.94 -12.81
N GLN A 125 2.37 7.46 -12.87
CA GLN A 125 1.75 8.03 -14.08
C GLN A 125 2.52 9.16 -14.73
N LYS A 126 3.54 9.77 -14.12
CA LYS A 126 4.34 10.85 -14.73
C LYS A 126 5.63 10.37 -15.41
N MET A 127 5.91 9.06 -15.39
CA MET A 127 7.05 8.46 -16.09
C MET A 127 6.85 8.52 -17.61
N ARG A 128 7.75 9.19 -18.33
CA ARG A 128 7.63 9.49 -19.78
C ARG A 128 8.92 9.19 -20.57
N GLY A 129 9.86 8.46 -19.99
CA GLY A 129 11.12 8.15 -20.64
C GLY A 129 11.03 6.99 -21.65
N SER A 130 12.14 6.70 -22.33
CA SER A 130 12.21 5.74 -23.44
C SER A 130 12.32 4.27 -22.99
N ARG A 131 12.75 4.00 -21.76
CA ARG A 131 12.94 2.65 -21.22
C ARG A 131 11.66 2.15 -20.57
N ALA A 132 10.99 1.18 -21.19
CA ALA A 132 9.80 0.56 -20.61
C ALA A 132 10.16 -0.24 -19.34
N VAL A 133 9.39 -0.03 -18.28
CA VAL A 133 9.56 -0.74 -16.99
C VAL A 133 8.25 -1.28 -16.44
N VAL A 134 8.37 -2.32 -15.61
CA VAL A 134 7.28 -2.89 -14.82
C VAL A 134 7.56 -2.63 -13.34
N LEU A 135 6.53 -2.23 -12.60
CA LEU A 135 6.61 -2.12 -11.14
C LEU A 135 6.02 -3.37 -10.50
N ASP A 136 6.86 -4.20 -9.89
CA ASP A 136 6.42 -5.32 -9.06
C ASP A 136 6.27 -4.83 -7.62
N VAL A 137 5.11 -5.06 -7.02
CA VAL A 137 4.77 -4.62 -5.68
C VAL A 137 4.30 -5.83 -4.86
N THR A 138 4.92 -6.05 -3.70
CA THR A 138 4.48 -7.05 -2.74
C THR A 138 3.95 -6.36 -1.48
N VAL A 139 2.71 -6.65 -1.11
CA VAL A 139 2.13 -6.16 0.14
C VAL A 139 2.71 -6.98 1.29
N GLY A 140 3.25 -6.30 2.30
CA GLY A 140 3.69 -6.91 3.57
C GLY A 140 2.70 -6.68 4.70
N LEU A 141 2.15 -5.46 4.78
CA LEU A 141 1.17 -5.05 5.79
C LEU A 141 0.17 -4.08 5.18
N PHE A 142 -1.11 -4.20 5.54
CA PHE A 142 -2.13 -3.23 5.16
C PHE A 142 -3.13 -3.06 6.29
N HIS A 143 -2.82 -2.16 7.23
CA HIS A 143 -3.69 -1.83 8.35
C HIS A 143 -4.44 -0.53 8.08
N ALA A 144 -5.69 -0.63 7.62
CA ALA A 144 -6.65 0.45 7.83
C ALA A 144 -7.23 0.39 9.25
N VAL A 145 -8.27 1.17 9.54
CA VAL A 145 -8.96 1.04 10.84
C VAL A 145 -10.24 0.21 10.71
N THR A 146 -10.49 -0.63 11.72
CA THR A 146 -11.75 -1.37 11.85
C THR A 146 -12.91 -0.41 12.11
N PRO A 147 -14.18 -0.79 11.82
CA PRO A 147 -15.34 0.03 12.14
C PRO A 147 -15.38 0.46 13.62
N ARG A 148 -15.08 -0.46 14.55
CA ARG A 148 -15.02 -0.11 15.98
C ARG A 148 -13.88 0.86 16.28
N ALA A 149 -12.67 0.60 15.79
CA ALA A 149 -11.55 1.51 16.00
C ALA A 149 -11.86 2.91 15.44
N ARG A 150 -12.49 2.98 14.27
CA ARG A 150 -12.90 4.24 13.64
C ARG A 150 -13.96 4.99 14.45
N ALA A 151 -14.91 4.27 15.05
CA ALA A 151 -15.99 4.85 15.83
C ALA A 151 -15.51 5.41 17.19
N VAL A 152 -14.64 4.70 17.91
CA VAL A 152 -14.22 5.06 19.29
C VAL A 152 -12.75 5.43 19.43
N GLY A 153 -12.02 5.49 18.33
CA GLY A 153 -10.60 5.81 18.29
C GLY A 153 -10.36 7.28 18.60
N THR A 154 -9.25 7.53 19.27
CA THR A 154 -8.76 8.89 19.60
C THR A 154 -7.45 9.19 18.90
N SER A 155 -6.68 8.15 18.55
CA SER A 155 -5.41 8.21 17.85
C SER A 155 -5.13 6.84 17.25
N SER A 156 -4.98 6.77 15.94
CA SER A 156 -4.43 5.61 15.24
C SER A 156 -3.93 6.04 13.87
N TRP A 157 -3.18 5.16 13.23
CA TRP A 157 -2.57 5.38 11.92
C TRP A 157 -3.04 4.27 10.99
N HIS A 158 -3.07 4.58 9.70
CA HIS A 158 -2.99 3.54 8.70
C HIS A 158 -1.51 3.15 8.58
N ASP A 159 -1.21 1.86 8.79
CA ASP A 159 0.15 1.30 8.81
C ASP A 159 0.27 0.33 7.63
N ILE A 160 1.10 0.68 6.66
CA ILE A 160 1.15 0.00 5.36
C ILE A 160 2.62 -0.25 5.01
N THR A 161 2.95 -1.47 4.62
CA THR A 161 4.30 -1.82 4.16
C THR A 161 4.21 -2.46 2.78
N LEU A 162 4.95 -1.90 1.83
CA LEU A 162 5.07 -2.38 0.47
C LEU A 162 6.55 -2.62 0.13
N ALA A 163 6.89 -3.77 -0.44
CA ALA A 163 8.16 -3.96 -1.14
C ALA A 163 7.92 -3.68 -2.63
N VAL A 164 8.71 -2.79 -3.23
CA VAL A 164 8.57 -2.40 -4.63
C VAL A 164 9.88 -2.64 -5.37
N ALA A 165 9.80 -3.22 -6.56
CA ALA A 165 10.91 -3.37 -7.49
C ALA A 165 10.53 -2.83 -8.87
N VAL A 166 11.39 -2.01 -9.46
CA VAL A 166 11.31 -1.61 -10.86
C VAL A 166 12.12 -2.59 -11.69
N ARG A 167 11.50 -3.19 -12.71
CA ARG A 167 12.15 -4.11 -13.65
C ARG A 167 12.15 -3.55 -15.05
N ASP A 168 13.23 -3.78 -15.78
CA ASP A 168 13.27 -3.58 -17.23
C ASP A 168 12.24 -4.50 -17.90
N ALA A 169 11.32 -3.92 -18.69
CA ALA A 169 10.22 -4.69 -19.27
C ALA A 169 10.69 -5.70 -20.35
N ARG A 170 11.88 -5.50 -20.94
CA ARG A 170 12.43 -6.37 -21.98
C ARG A 170 13.29 -7.48 -21.38
N THR A 171 14.11 -7.17 -20.39
CA THR A 171 15.09 -8.13 -19.85
C THR A 171 14.69 -8.73 -18.50
N GLY A 172 13.74 -8.12 -17.78
CA GLY A 172 13.34 -8.52 -16.43
C GLY A 172 14.34 -8.14 -15.33
N ALA A 173 15.45 -7.47 -15.68
CA ALA A 173 16.48 -7.05 -14.73
C ALA A 173 15.91 -6.02 -13.74
N VAL A 174 16.22 -6.19 -12.45
CA VAL A 174 15.85 -5.22 -11.41
C VAL A 174 16.73 -3.98 -11.59
N LEU A 175 16.08 -2.81 -11.72
CA LEU A 175 16.73 -1.52 -11.93
C LEU A 175 16.77 -0.69 -10.65
N ALA A 176 15.76 -0.86 -9.80
CA ALA A 176 15.68 -0.26 -8.47
C ALA A 176 14.74 -1.09 -7.59
N SER A 177 14.93 -1.01 -6.28
CA SER A 177 14.02 -1.59 -5.31
C SER A 177 14.00 -0.76 -4.03
N ALA A 178 12.86 -0.76 -3.34
CA ALA A 178 12.73 -0.14 -2.02
C ALA A 178 11.58 -0.75 -1.21
N LYS A 179 11.68 -0.56 0.10
CA LYS A 179 10.55 -0.69 1.02
C LYS A 179 9.86 0.69 1.15
N LEU A 180 8.57 0.73 0.90
CA LEU A 180 7.73 1.92 1.07
C LEU A 180 6.81 1.73 2.29
N GLU A 181 6.71 2.77 3.11
CA GLU A 181 5.86 2.83 4.31
C GLU A 181 4.92 4.04 4.19
N PRO A 182 3.85 3.95 3.38
CA PRO A 182 2.92 5.06 3.14
C PRO A 182 1.92 5.27 4.30
N ASP A 183 2.46 5.47 5.49
CA ASP A 183 1.69 5.68 6.70
C ASP A 183 1.01 7.05 6.71
N LEU A 184 -0.13 7.13 7.38
CA LEU A 184 -0.87 8.37 7.58
C LEU A 184 -1.81 8.27 8.78
N ASP A 185 -2.14 9.40 9.39
CA ASP A 185 -3.13 9.43 10.48
C ASP A 185 -4.50 8.94 10.01
N ALA A 186 -5.14 8.10 10.82
CA ALA A 186 -6.52 7.70 10.62
C ALA A 186 -7.47 8.74 11.21
N LEU A 187 -8.57 9.01 10.51
CA LEU A 187 -9.65 9.85 11.02
C LEU A 187 -10.65 8.98 11.78
N HIS A 188 -11.24 9.56 12.83
CA HIS A 188 -12.15 8.88 13.75
C HIS A 188 -13.38 9.74 14.03
N GLY A 189 -14.45 9.12 14.54
CA GLY A 189 -15.65 9.81 15.00
C GLY A 189 -16.19 10.83 14.00
N ASP A 190 -16.48 12.03 14.47
CA ASP A 190 -17.06 13.08 13.61
C ASP A 190 -16.10 13.62 12.56
N ALA A 191 -14.79 13.58 12.80
CA ALA A 191 -13.79 13.94 11.79
C ALA A 191 -13.80 12.95 10.61
N ALA A 192 -14.00 11.66 10.89
CA ALA A 192 -14.16 10.64 9.85
C ALA A 192 -15.46 10.86 9.05
N LYS A 193 -16.60 11.07 9.74
CA LYS A 193 -17.89 11.32 9.08
C LYS A 193 -17.83 12.57 8.20
N ALA A 194 -17.23 13.66 8.70
CA ALA A 194 -17.06 14.88 7.93
C ALA A 194 -16.16 14.69 6.70
N ALA A 195 -15.13 13.85 6.79
CA ALA A 195 -14.25 13.50 5.68
C ALA A 195 -14.99 12.69 4.61
N GLU A 196 -15.77 11.70 5.02
CA GLU A 196 -16.61 10.93 4.09
C GLU A 196 -17.64 11.79 3.38
N ALA A 197 -18.27 12.73 4.10
CA ALA A 197 -19.25 13.66 3.53
C ALA A 197 -18.68 14.53 2.40
N ARG A 198 -17.36 14.72 2.35
CA ARG A 198 -16.63 15.43 1.28
C ARG A 198 -15.84 14.49 0.36
N GLY A 199 -16.10 13.18 0.40
CA GLY A 199 -15.48 12.17 -0.47
C GLY A 199 -14.06 11.74 -0.04
N GLU A 200 -13.57 12.16 1.13
CA GLU A 200 -12.26 11.78 1.66
C GLU A 200 -12.34 10.52 2.53
N THR A 201 -12.79 9.42 1.92
CA THR A 201 -12.88 8.10 2.55
C THR A 201 -11.51 7.57 2.95
N GLN A 202 -11.44 6.51 3.78
CA GLN A 202 -10.17 5.88 4.14
C GLN A 202 -9.41 5.41 2.89
N LYS A 203 -10.12 4.78 1.95
CA LYS A 203 -9.65 4.29 0.65
C LYS A 203 -9.04 5.41 -0.15
N VAL A 204 -9.72 6.55 -0.26
CA VAL A 204 -9.24 7.72 -1.00
C VAL A 204 -7.97 8.27 -0.36
N ARG A 205 -7.96 8.42 0.97
CA ARG A 205 -6.80 8.97 1.70
C ARG A 205 -5.58 8.05 1.62
N ILE A 206 -5.77 6.74 1.86
CA ILE A 206 -4.73 5.71 1.75
C ILE A 206 -4.20 5.65 0.31
N SER A 207 -5.10 5.59 -0.68
CA SER A 207 -4.74 5.56 -2.10
C SER A 207 -3.90 6.77 -2.51
N ARG A 208 -4.28 7.97 -2.04
CA ARG A 208 -3.54 9.20 -2.30
C ARG A 208 -2.16 9.17 -1.66
N GLN A 209 -2.04 8.66 -0.43
CA GLN A 209 -0.76 8.55 0.27
C GLN A 209 0.19 7.55 -0.40
N ILE A 210 -0.30 6.36 -0.78
CA ILE A 210 0.49 5.37 -1.53
C ILE A 210 0.99 5.98 -2.85
N ALA A 211 0.12 6.67 -3.59
CA ALA A 211 0.50 7.34 -4.83
C ALA A 211 1.59 8.41 -4.60
N ALA A 212 1.43 9.24 -3.57
CA ALA A 212 2.37 10.30 -3.23
C ALA A 212 3.75 9.73 -2.84
N VAL A 213 3.79 8.70 -1.99
CA VAL A 213 5.05 8.06 -1.57
C VAL A 213 5.72 7.33 -2.72
N THR A 214 4.94 6.66 -3.56
CA THR A 214 5.45 6.02 -4.79
C THR A 214 6.07 7.06 -5.72
N GLN A 215 5.37 8.16 -5.99
CA GLN A 215 5.87 9.24 -6.83
C GLN A 215 7.14 9.87 -6.25
N ALA A 216 7.14 10.16 -4.95
CA ALA A 216 8.29 10.72 -4.25
C ALA A 216 9.51 9.79 -4.39
N TRP A 217 9.33 8.51 -4.08
CA TRP A 217 10.37 7.49 -4.22
C TRP A 217 10.89 7.36 -5.65
N LEU A 218 10.03 7.40 -6.67
CA LEU A 218 10.47 7.34 -8.06
C LEU A 218 11.30 8.57 -8.41
N VAL A 219 10.84 9.78 -8.08
CA VAL A 219 11.60 11.01 -8.35
C VAL A 219 12.95 11.01 -7.62
N SER A 220 12.99 10.50 -6.39
CA SER A 220 14.18 10.48 -5.54
C SER A 220 15.04 9.22 -5.68
N SER A 221 14.56 8.15 -6.30
CA SER A 221 15.43 7.11 -6.85
C SER A 221 16.24 7.68 -8.02
N GLY A 222 15.81 8.84 -8.54
CA GLY A 222 16.56 9.78 -9.36
C GLY A 222 17.51 10.73 -8.58
N ALA A 223 17.50 10.72 -7.24
CA ALA A 223 18.33 11.58 -6.38
C ALA A 223 18.26 11.07 -4.93
N GLU A 224 19.23 10.23 -4.52
CA GLU A 224 19.37 9.57 -3.19
C GLU A 224 18.30 9.97 -2.15
N PHE A 225 17.35 9.07 -1.87
CA PHE A 225 16.31 9.34 -0.87
C PHE A 225 16.51 8.60 0.42
N LYS A 226 16.67 9.37 1.50
CA LYS A 226 16.45 8.89 2.85
C LYS A 226 15.01 9.21 3.22
N THR A 227 14.15 8.19 3.18
CA THR A 227 12.72 8.30 3.48
C THR A 227 12.50 8.77 4.92
N ARG A 228 12.32 10.08 5.09
CA ARG A 228 11.57 10.65 6.22
C ARG A 228 11.01 12.00 5.78
N ILE A 229 10.04 12.00 4.88
CA ILE A 229 9.12 13.14 4.78
C ILE A 229 8.35 13.12 6.09
N ALA A 230 8.80 13.95 7.04
CA ALA A 230 8.06 14.17 8.26
C ALA A 230 6.67 14.71 7.87
N PRO A 231 5.59 14.24 8.50
CA PRO A 231 4.32 14.92 8.39
C PRO A 231 4.53 16.39 8.78
N VAL A 232 3.91 17.30 8.03
CA VAL A 232 3.65 18.65 8.52
C VAL A 232 3.00 18.47 9.89
N THR A 233 3.72 18.89 10.95
CA THR A 233 3.44 18.76 12.39
C THR A 233 3.98 17.52 13.14
N LYS A 234 5.31 17.38 13.24
CA LYS A 234 5.95 16.77 14.43
C LYS A 234 6.27 17.82 15.50
N ALA A 235 5.23 18.40 16.08
CA ALA A 235 5.34 19.02 17.40
C ALA A 235 4.49 18.17 18.36
N LYS A 236 5.16 17.32 19.14
CA LYS A 236 4.55 16.64 20.30
C LYS A 236 4.19 17.74 21.32
N PRO A 237 2.91 18.08 21.56
CA PRO A 237 2.60 19.06 22.59
C PRO A 237 2.97 18.42 23.93
N LYS A 238 4.00 18.95 24.60
CA LYS A 238 4.18 18.74 26.03
C LYS A 238 2.96 19.35 26.69
N ARG A 239 2.05 18.51 27.20
CA ARG A 239 0.98 18.96 28.10
C ARG A 239 1.63 19.52 29.36
N SER A 240 1.82 20.83 29.43
CA SER A 240 1.72 21.55 30.70
C SER A 240 0.26 21.96 30.84
N ILE A 241 -0.40 21.37 31.83
CA ILE A 241 -1.77 21.72 32.20
C ILE A 241 -1.66 23.06 32.93
N ALA A 242 -1.67 24.17 32.18
CA ALA A 242 -1.98 25.47 32.76
C ALA A 242 -3.51 25.56 32.84
N ARG A 243 -4.03 25.57 34.07
CA ARG A 243 -5.43 25.81 34.40
C ARG A 243 -5.81 27.21 33.92
N VAL A 244 -6.37 27.33 32.71
CA VAL A 244 -7.02 28.57 32.27
C VAL A 244 -8.33 28.68 33.05
N LYS A 245 -8.38 29.67 33.94
CA LYS A 245 -9.60 30.08 34.64
C LYS A 245 -10.59 30.58 33.58
N ALA A 246 -11.73 29.91 33.45
CA ALA A 246 -12.79 30.31 32.54
C ALA A 246 -13.23 31.73 32.85
N ALA A 247 -13.13 32.63 31.87
CA ALA A 247 -13.85 33.90 31.89
C ALA A 247 -15.31 33.63 31.52
N PRO A 248 -16.29 34.26 32.19
CA PRO A 248 -17.70 34.07 31.87
C PRO A 248 -17.99 34.68 30.48
N MET A 249 -18.45 33.84 29.55
CA MET A 249 -19.05 34.31 28.31
C MET A 249 -20.42 34.89 28.62
N THR A 250 -20.56 36.20 28.45
CA THR A 250 -21.84 36.89 28.40
C THR A 250 -22.57 36.49 27.12
N VAL A 251 -23.70 35.80 27.26
CA VAL A 251 -24.63 35.48 26.17
C VAL A 251 -25.36 36.77 25.79
N PRO A 252 -25.31 37.26 24.54
CA PRO A 252 -26.18 38.34 24.11
C PRO A 252 -27.61 37.82 24.02
N LYS A 253 -28.48 38.47 24.79
CA LYS A 253 -29.92 38.25 24.85
C LYS A 253 -30.55 38.69 23.52
N VAL A 254 -31.10 37.74 22.77
CA VAL A 254 -32.00 38.07 21.66
C VAL A 254 -33.36 38.39 22.28
N THR A 255 -33.77 39.65 22.20
CA THR A 255 -35.15 40.07 22.48
C THR A 255 -35.81 40.48 21.18
N GLU A 256 -36.86 39.74 20.87
CA GLU A 256 -37.84 39.94 19.81
C GLU A 256 -38.97 40.86 20.30
N SER A 257 -39.40 41.82 19.47
CA SER A 257 -40.75 42.46 19.35
C SER A 257 -40.61 43.78 18.56
N ALA A 258 -40.97 43.83 17.26
CA ALA A 258 -42.26 44.29 16.68
C ALA A 258 -42.28 45.82 16.36
N PRO A 259 -43.17 46.39 15.51
CA PRO A 259 -44.14 45.81 14.57
C PRO A 259 -44.06 46.35 13.11
N VAL A 260 -44.96 45.80 12.29
CA VAL A 260 -45.41 46.15 10.93
C VAL A 260 -45.43 47.66 10.60
N LEU A 261 -44.89 48.03 9.43
CA LEU A 261 -45.30 49.24 8.69
C LEU A 261 -45.40 48.94 7.19
N MET A 262 -46.62 49.11 6.67
CA MET A 262 -46.96 49.14 5.25
C MET A 262 -46.29 50.34 4.57
N ALA A 263 -45.58 50.14 3.46
CA ALA A 263 -45.39 51.19 2.45
C ALA A 263 -45.06 50.57 1.08
N SER A 264 -45.96 50.85 0.15
CA SER A 264 -45.86 50.72 -1.29
C SER A 264 -44.66 51.46 -1.90
N GLY A 265 -44.01 50.87 -2.90
CA GLY A 265 -43.06 51.57 -3.75
C GLY A 265 -42.28 50.62 -4.64
N GLY A 266 -42.67 50.52 -5.91
CA GLY A 266 -42.05 49.64 -6.89
C GLY A 266 -40.66 50.10 -7.32
N ALA A 267 -39.81 49.13 -7.64
CA ALA A 267 -38.78 49.23 -8.67
C ALA A 267 -38.36 47.81 -9.06
N THR A 268 -38.83 47.37 -10.22
CA THR A 268 -38.42 46.14 -10.89
C THR A 268 -36.99 46.28 -11.39
N ALA A 269 -36.10 45.39 -10.96
CA ALA A 269 -34.86 45.09 -11.66
C ALA A 269 -34.77 43.57 -11.86
N SER A 270 -35.24 43.12 -13.01
CA SER A 270 -35.05 41.75 -13.50
C SER A 270 -33.58 41.53 -13.84
N VAL A 271 -32.91 40.63 -13.13
CA VAL A 271 -31.67 40.01 -13.60
C VAL A 271 -32.06 38.72 -14.29
N THR A 272 -31.96 38.73 -15.62
CA THR A 272 -32.21 37.61 -16.50
C THR A 272 -31.11 36.56 -16.31
N ALA A 273 -31.39 35.48 -15.59
CA ALA A 273 -30.56 34.28 -15.62
C ALA A 273 -30.86 33.51 -16.91
N GLN A 274 -29.93 33.54 -17.87
CA GLN A 274 -29.97 32.67 -19.05
C GLN A 274 -29.65 31.23 -18.63
N ALA A 275 -30.69 30.39 -18.58
CA ALA A 275 -30.54 28.95 -18.55
C ALA A 275 -30.27 28.46 -19.98
N VAL A 276 -29.04 28.04 -20.26
CA VAL A 276 -28.70 27.31 -21.50
C VAL A 276 -29.15 25.87 -21.32
N ALA A 277 -30.29 25.52 -21.92
CA ALA A 277 -30.74 24.14 -22.05
C ALA A 277 -29.91 23.45 -23.14
N VAL A 278 -29.12 22.44 -22.76
CA VAL A 278 -28.46 21.52 -23.69
C VAL A 278 -29.43 20.38 -23.98
N PRO A 279 -29.81 20.11 -25.24
CA PRO A 279 -30.63 18.95 -25.55
C PRO A 279 -29.79 17.67 -25.44
N VAL A 280 -30.11 16.83 -24.45
CA VAL A 280 -29.61 15.45 -24.37
C VAL A 280 -30.51 14.60 -25.26
N THR A 281 -29.98 14.13 -26.38
CA THR A 281 -30.65 13.14 -27.23
C THR A 281 -30.32 11.75 -26.68
N VAL A 282 -31.33 11.05 -26.16
CA VAL A 282 -31.19 9.65 -25.73
C VAL A 282 -31.59 8.77 -26.91
N THR A 283 -30.60 8.17 -27.57
CA THR A 283 -30.84 7.10 -28.55
C THR A 283 -31.01 5.79 -27.79
N LEU A 284 -32.21 5.21 -27.85
CA LEU A 284 -32.48 3.85 -27.38
C LEU A 284 -32.14 2.88 -28.52
N GLU A 285 -30.99 2.20 -28.42
CA GLU A 285 -30.70 1.04 -29.27
C GLU A 285 -31.47 -0.18 -28.75
N LEU A 286 -32.35 -0.72 -29.60
CA LEU A 286 -32.99 -2.02 -29.42
C LEU A 286 -31.99 -3.12 -29.78
N PRO A 287 -31.86 -4.20 -28.99
CA PRO A 287 -30.96 -5.30 -29.33
C PRO A 287 -31.49 -6.11 -30.52
N ASP A 288 -30.59 -6.39 -31.46
CA ASP A 288 -30.80 -7.24 -32.62
C ASP A 288 -31.25 -8.65 -32.22
N ALA A 289 -32.35 -9.08 -32.84
CA ALA A 289 -32.83 -10.45 -32.78
C ALA A 289 -31.86 -11.38 -33.53
N GLN A 290 -31.10 -12.18 -32.78
CA GLN A 290 -30.32 -13.28 -33.35
C GLN A 290 -31.26 -14.36 -33.92
N ALA A 291 -31.17 -14.53 -35.23
CA ALA A 291 -31.81 -15.60 -35.98
C ALA A 291 -31.28 -16.97 -35.53
N ALA A 292 -32.19 -17.83 -35.07
CA ALA A 292 -31.96 -19.25 -34.90
C ALA A 292 -31.92 -19.93 -36.27
N ALA A 293 -30.72 -20.32 -36.73
CA ALA A 293 -30.56 -21.19 -37.89
C ALA A 293 -30.57 -22.66 -37.43
N CYS A 294 -31.66 -23.32 -37.82
CA CYS A 294 -31.92 -24.74 -37.70
C CYS A 294 -30.89 -25.57 -38.49
N GLY A 295 -30.25 -26.55 -37.85
CA GLY A 295 -29.25 -27.43 -38.48
C GLY A 295 -29.28 -28.84 -37.91
N ALA A 296 -30.36 -29.58 -38.18
CA ALA A 296 -30.43 -31.03 -37.94
C ALA A 296 -30.80 -31.73 -39.24
N ARG A 297 -29.91 -32.57 -39.77
CA ARG A 297 -30.21 -33.67 -40.69
C ARG A 297 -28.94 -34.53 -40.88
N GLY A 298 -29.02 -35.82 -40.54
CA GLY A 298 -28.01 -36.78 -40.97
C GLY A 298 -27.83 -38.04 -40.13
N ALA A 299 -28.90 -38.75 -39.74
CA ALA A 299 -28.79 -40.15 -39.33
C ALA A 299 -29.13 -41.06 -40.53
N LYS A 300 -28.27 -42.05 -40.81
CA LYS A 300 -28.54 -43.17 -41.73
C LYS A 300 -28.85 -44.44 -40.93
N PRO A 301 -29.65 -45.38 -41.48
CA PRO A 301 -30.18 -46.53 -40.76
C PRO A 301 -29.34 -47.79 -40.96
N CYS A 302 -29.25 -48.62 -39.91
CA CYS A 302 -29.32 -50.08 -39.87
C CYS A 302 -29.57 -50.49 -38.42
#